data_AF-A0A352XDC6-F1
#
_entry.id   AF-A0A352XDC6-F1
#
_cell.length_a   1.000
_cell.length_b   1.000
_cell.length_c   1.000
_cell.angle_alpha   90.00
_cell.angle_beta   90.00
_cell.angle_gamma   90.00
#
_symmetry.space_group_name_H-M   'P 1'
#
loop_
_entity.id
_entity.type
_entity.pdbx_description
1 polymer ?
#
loop_
_entity_poly.entity_id
_entity_poly.type
_entity_poly.pdbx_seq_one_letter_code
_entity_poly.pdbx_strand_id
1 'polypeptide(L)'
;KRFGNRISINEYSMRSPAITKEQPPSTLRIFLLGDSIVNGGWWTDQEQTLSQLIANQLKSHTDKEKSPLEKIEVINASANSWGPRNELAYLQRFGTFNSQVIVLVINTDDLFGTAPTSVPVGRDRFYPSHKPPLAIIEAITRFSRYQPPPEMAAVNAEKGDRVGFNLEAIGKIQEIVKQIDAQFFLAMTPLLREVGEPGP
;
A
#
# COMPACT_ATOMS: atom_id res chain seq x y z
N LYS A 1 19.40 2.13 -0.27
CA LYS A 1 19.29 0.91 -1.10
C LYS A 1 19.24 -0.31 -0.20
N ARG A 2 18.57 -1.38 -0.60
CA ARG A 2 18.62 -2.70 0.05
C ARG A 2 18.89 -3.75 -1.03
N PHE A 3 19.94 -4.55 -0.88
CA PHE A 3 20.33 -5.56 -1.87
C PHE A 3 20.37 -5.06 -3.32
N GLY A 4 20.96 -3.87 -3.54
CA GLY A 4 21.02 -3.23 -4.86
C GLY A 4 19.80 -2.36 -5.22
N ASN A 5 18.62 -2.70 -4.69
CA ASN A 5 17.37 -1.99 -5.00
C ASN A 5 17.29 -0.62 -4.35
N ARG A 6 16.87 0.38 -5.12
CA ARG A 6 16.49 1.71 -4.63
C ARG A 6 15.10 1.64 -4.00
N ILE A 7 14.99 2.29 -2.86
CA ILE A 7 13.77 2.38 -2.08
C ILE A 7 13.63 3.85 -1.71
N SER A 8 12.62 4.51 -2.26
CA SER A 8 12.25 5.88 -1.90
C SER A 8 11.00 5.82 -1.04
N ILE A 9 11.06 6.41 0.15
CA ILE A 9 9.90 6.60 1.01
C ILE A 9 9.84 8.09 1.34
N ASN A 10 8.72 8.73 1.06
CA ASN A 10 8.55 10.16 1.27
C ASN A 10 8.06 10.49 2.69
N GLU A 11 7.86 11.77 2.97
CA GLU A 11 7.43 12.30 4.27
C GLU A 11 6.02 11.84 4.70
N TYR A 12 5.22 11.34 3.76
CA TYR A 12 3.90 10.75 4.01
C TYR A 12 3.95 9.23 4.17
N SER A 13 5.14 8.64 4.30
CA SER A 13 5.34 7.18 4.37
C SER A 13 4.90 6.43 3.11
N MET A 14 4.84 7.10 1.95
CA MET A 14 4.51 6.46 0.66
C MET A 14 5.74 5.87 0.02
N ARG A 15 5.59 4.76 -0.71
CA ARG A 15 6.62 4.16 -1.58
C ARG A 15 6.74 4.93 -2.91
N SER A 16 6.93 6.24 -2.80
CA SER A 16 6.96 7.19 -3.91
C SER A 16 8.04 8.27 -3.66
N PRO A 17 8.41 9.05 -4.69
CA PRO A 17 9.12 10.31 -4.50
C PRO A 17 8.30 11.31 -3.64
N ALA A 18 8.95 12.41 -3.23
CA ALA A 18 8.26 13.52 -2.57
C ALA A 18 7.17 14.11 -3.48
N ILE A 19 6.07 14.55 -2.89
CA ILE A 19 4.92 15.12 -3.60
C ILE A 19 4.46 16.41 -2.94
N THR A 20 3.87 17.29 -3.74
CA THR A 20 3.08 18.42 -3.19
C THR A 20 1.69 17.93 -2.81
N LYS A 21 1.16 18.41 -1.69
CA LYS A 21 -0.22 18.07 -1.27
C LYS A 21 -1.24 18.48 -2.32
N GLU A 22 -1.11 19.70 -2.81
CA GLU A 22 -1.88 20.17 -3.96
C GLU A 22 -1.36 19.53 -5.23
N GLN A 23 -2.29 19.12 -6.08
CA GLN A 23 -1.97 18.63 -7.40
C GLN A 23 -1.45 19.78 -8.28
N PRO A 24 -0.30 19.63 -8.95
CA PRO A 24 0.15 20.63 -9.92
C PRO A 24 -0.83 20.75 -11.11
N PRO A 25 -0.89 21.92 -11.76
CA PRO A 25 -1.67 22.08 -12.99
C PRO A 25 -1.33 21.01 -14.05
N SER A 26 -2.29 20.69 -14.92
CA SER A 26 -2.12 19.73 -16.02
C SER A 26 -1.55 18.36 -15.61
N THR A 27 -1.78 17.93 -14.36
CA THR A 27 -1.30 16.67 -13.83
C THR A 27 -2.47 15.71 -13.63
N LEU A 28 -2.33 14.44 -14.02
CA LEU A 28 -3.19 13.36 -13.54
C LEU A 28 -2.53 12.71 -12.33
N ARG A 29 -3.25 12.66 -11.20
CA ARG A 29 -2.78 12.00 -9.98
C ARG A 29 -3.66 10.79 -9.65
N ILE A 30 -3.01 9.63 -9.60
CA ILE A 30 -3.59 8.34 -9.26
C ILE A 30 -3.02 7.92 -7.91
N PHE A 31 -3.88 7.49 -6.99
CA PHE A 31 -3.49 7.04 -5.67
C PHE A 31 -3.73 5.55 -5.51
N LEU A 32 -2.64 4.79 -5.43
CA LEU A 32 -2.68 3.39 -5.05
C LEU A 32 -2.64 3.25 -3.53
N LEU A 33 -3.66 2.60 -2.99
CA LEU A 33 -3.76 2.12 -1.62
C LEU A 33 -3.65 0.60 -1.65
N GLY A 34 -2.83 0.02 -0.79
CA GLY A 34 -2.76 -1.43 -0.73
C GLY A 34 -1.74 -1.98 0.25
N ASP A 35 -1.42 -3.25 0.03
CA ASP A 35 -0.56 -4.04 0.88
C ASP A 35 0.84 -4.26 0.26
N SER A 36 1.45 -5.40 0.57
CA SER A 36 2.69 -5.88 -0.03
C SER A 36 2.71 -5.89 -1.57
N ILE A 37 1.57 -6.09 -2.24
CA ILE A 37 1.47 -6.14 -3.70
C ILE A 37 1.80 -4.77 -4.30
N VAL A 38 1.20 -3.72 -3.75
CA VAL A 38 1.46 -2.34 -4.18
C VAL A 38 2.84 -1.88 -3.71
N ASN A 39 3.29 -2.32 -2.52
CA ASN A 39 4.58 -1.92 -1.95
C ASN A 39 5.78 -2.50 -2.72
N GLY A 40 5.68 -3.74 -3.18
CA GLY A 40 6.76 -4.50 -3.83
C GLY A 40 7.87 -4.95 -2.87
N GLY A 41 7.77 -4.70 -1.57
CA GLY A 41 8.78 -5.08 -0.59
C GLY A 41 10.16 -4.46 -0.86
N TRP A 42 11.19 -5.02 -0.24
CA TRP A 42 12.57 -4.52 -0.37
C TRP A 42 13.32 -5.13 -1.58
N TRP A 43 12.79 -6.20 -2.17
CA TRP A 43 13.37 -6.90 -3.32
C TRP A 43 12.97 -6.27 -4.66
N THR A 44 11.96 -5.40 -4.68
CA THR A 44 11.58 -4.64 -5.88
C THR A 44 12.25 -3.26 -5.87
N ASP A 45 12.97 -2.95 -6.95
CA ASP A 45 13.52 -1.61 -7.18
C ASP A 45 12.41 -0.59 -7.38
N GLN A 46 12.65 0.66 -6.99
CA GLN A 46 11.70 1.77 -7.14
C GLN A 46 11.14 1.87 -8.56
N GLU A 47 11.99 1.66 -9.58
CA GLU A 47 11.59 1.76 -10.99
C GLU A 47 10.68 0.62 -11.45
N GLN A 48 10.62 -0.46 -10.68
CA GLN A 48 9.82 -1.67 -10.96
C GLN A 48 8.59 -1.78 -10.04
N THR A 49 8.31 -0.75 -9.25
CA THR A 49 7.08 -0.70 -8.45
C THR A 49 5.84 -0.55 -9.34
N LEU A 50 4.71 -1.13 -8.92
CA LEU A 50 3.44 -1.02 -9.65
C LEU A 50 3.10 0.43 -9.99
N SER A 51 3.29 1.35 -9.03
CA SER A 51 3.11 2.79 -9.24
C SER A 51 3.97 3.35 -10.38
N GLN A 52 5.26 2.99 -10.44
CA GLN A 52 6.13 3.50 -11.49
C GLN A 52 5.81 2.90 -12.85
N LEU A 53 5.44 1.62 -12.90
CA LEU A 53 5.04 0.94 -14.12
C LEU A 53 3.76 1.56 -14.71
N ILE A 54 2.74 1.81 -13.88
CA ILE A 54 1.50 2.49 -14.30
C ILE A 54 1.82 3.91 -14.79
N ALA A 55 2.63 4.68 -14.06
CA ALA A 55 2.99 6.04 -14.45
C ALA A 55 3.67 6.07 -15.83
N ASN A 56 4.62 5.17 -16.06
CA ASN A 56 5.35 5.07 -17.33
C ASN A 56 4.43 4.63 -18.49
N GLN A 57 3.54 3.66 -18.25
CA GLN A 57 2.60 3.18 -19.26
C GLN A 57 1.60 4.25 -19.65
N LEU A 58 1.01 4.96 -18.68
CA LEU A 58 0.07 6.04 -18.94
C LEU A 58 0.73 7.23 -19.63
N LYS A 59 1.93 7.63 -19.18
CA LYS A 59 2.69 8.69 -19.85
C LYS A 59 2.94 8.37 -21.33
N SER A 60 3.34 7.13 -21.62
CA SER A 60 3.56 6.66 -22.99
C SER A 60 2.29 6.70 -23.85
N HIS A 61 1.12 6.57 -23.23
CA HIS A 61 -0.17 6.67 -23.91
C HIS A 61 -0.59 8.13 -24.12
N THR A 62 -0.47 8.98 -23.10
CA THR A 62 -0.80 10.41 -23.21
C THR A 62 0.06 11.15 -24.22
N ASP A 63 1.35 10.80 -24.31
CA ASP A 63 2.28 11.38 -25.29
C ASP A 63 1.85 11.03 -26.74
N LYS A 64 1.29 9.84 -26.96
CA LYS A 64 0.79 9.40 -28.27
C LYS A 64 -0.52 10.10 -28.65
N GLU A 65 -1.43 10.23 -27.69
CA GLU A 65 -2.74 10.85 -27.89
C GLU A 65 -2.72 12.39 -27.86
N LYS A 66 -1.55 13.01 -27.68
CA LYS A 66 -1.38 14.47 -27.55
C LYS A 66 -2.32 15.07 -26.49
N SER A 67 -2.45 14.36 -25.37
CA SER A 67 -3.25 14.81 -24.23
C SER A 67 -2.76 16.16 -23.70
N PRO A 68 -3.64 17.04 -23.19
CA PRO A 68 -3.23 18.28 -22.50
C PRO A 68 -2.57 18.02 -21.13
N LEU A 69 -2.52 16.77 -20.67
CA LEU A 69 -1.82 16.39 -19.44
C LEU A 69 -0.30 16.42 -19.67
N GLU A 70 0.39 17.22 -18.86
CA GLU A 70 1.85 17.36 -18.90
C GLU A 70 2.55 16.37 -17.97
N LYS A 71 1.84 15.88 -16.94
CA LYS A 71 2.43 15.03 -15.89
C LYS A 71 1.47 13.93 -15.45
N ILE A 72 2.01 12.74 -15.23
CA ILE A 72 1.33 11.63 -14.57
C ILE A 72 2.04 11.36 -13.25
N GLU A 73 1.29 11.41 -12.15
CA GLU A 73 1.76 11.05 -10.82
C GLU A 73 0.97 9.85 -10.30
N VAL A 74 1.67 8.76 -10.00
CA VAL A 74 1.07 7.59 -9.36
C VAL A 74 1.70 7.43 -7.99
N ILE A 75 0.93 7.80 -6.97
CA ILE A 75 1.38 7.78 -5.57
C ILE A 75 0.96 6.48 -4.89
N ASN A 76 1.77 6.01 -3.95
CA ASN A 76 1.68 4.64 -3.43
C ASN A 76 1.75 4.64 -1.90
N ALA A 77 0.60 4.59 -1.23
CA ALA A 77 0.55 4.36 0.21
C ALA A 77 0.23 2.88 0.46
N SER A 78 1.26 2.15 0.85
CA SER A 78 1.15 0.73 1.08
C SER A 78 2.19 0.23 2.08
N ALA A 79 1.86 -0.85 2.76
CA ALA A 79 2.82 -1.59 3.56
C ALA A 79 2.46 -3.06 3.65
N ASN A 80 3.44 -3.90 3.99
CA ASN A 80 3.18 -5.31 4.21
C ASN A 80 2.11 -5.51 5.30
N SER A 81 1.23 -6.48 5.07
CA SER A 81 0.12 -6.84 5.97
C SER A 81 -0.90 -5.73 6.21
N TRP A 82 -0.90 -4.66 5.40
CA TRP A 82 -2.04 -3.76 5.37
C TRP A 82 -3.26 -4.45 4.76
N GLY A 83 -4.42 -3.93 5.13
CA GLY A 83 -5.73 -4.31 4.61
C GLY A 83 -6.69 -3.13 4.81
N PRO A 84 -7.99 -3.28 4.49
CA PRO A 84 -8.92 -2.16 4.38
C PRO A 84 -8.95 -1.19 5.57
N ARG A 85 -8.87 -1.71 6.79
CA ARG A 85 -8.84 -0.86 8.00
C ARG A 85 -7.56 -0.02 8.14
N ASN A 86 -6.41 -0.52 7.68
CA ASN A 86 -5.16 0.25 7.63
C ASN A 86 -5.23 1.33 6.54
N GLU A 87 -5.76 0.97 5.37
CA GLU A 87 -5.88 1.88 4.21
C GLU A 87 -6.84 3.03 4.50
N LEU A 88 -7.99 2.75 5.14
CA LEU A 88 -8.90 3.77 5.62
C LEU A 88 -8.22 4.71 6.62
N ALA A 89 -7.51 4.14 7.62
CA ALA A 89 -6.80 4.94 8.61
C ALA A 89 -5.73 5.84 7.98
N TYR A 90 -5.07 5.37 6.91
CA TYR A 90 -4.12 6.19 6.14
C TYR A 90 -4.82 7.39 5.50
N LEU A 91 -5.93 7.17 4.79
CA LEU A 91 -6.71 8.25 4.17
C LEU A 91 -7.23 9.25 5.19
N GLN A 92 -7.73 8.79 6.34
CA GLN A 92 -8.18 9.66 7.42
C GLN A 92 -7.06 10.52 7.99
N ARG A 93 -5.83 10.00 8.02
CA ARG A 93 -4.67 10.71 8.56
C ARG A 93 -4.06 11.71 7.57
N PHE A 94 -3.90 11.30 6.31
CA PHE A 94 -3.11 12.05 5.33
C PHE A 94 -3.93 12.68 4.21
N GLY A 95 -5.19 12.28 4.07
CA GLY A 95 -6.08 12.70 3.00
C GLY A 95 -5.78 11.97 1.69
N THR A 96 -6.37 12.49 0.61
CA THR A 96 -6.35 11.90 -0.73
C THR A 96 -5.36 12.56 -1.68
N PHE A 97 -4.68 13.62 -1.21
CA PHE A 97 -3.72 14.41 -2.00
C PHE A 97 -4.31 14.95 -3.30
N ASN A 98 -5.60 15.29 -3.30
CA ASN A 98 -6.34 15.76 -4.47
C ASN A 98 -6.18 14.82 -5.67
N SER A 99 -6.17 13.51 -5.44
CA SER A 99 -6.06 12.51 -6.51
C SER A 99 -7.39 12.36 -7.25
N GLN A 100 -7.35 12.28 -8.58
CA GLN A 100 -8.56 12.10 -9.41
C GLN A 100 -9.00 10.64 -9.46
N VAL A 101 -8.07 9.72 -9.19
CA VAL A 101 -8.32 8.29 -9.19
C VAL A 101 -7.73 7.70 -7.92
N ILE A 102 -8.51 6.92 -7.21
CA ILE A 102 -8.06 6.12 -6.07
C ILE A 102 -8.30 4.65 -6.41
N VAL A 103 -7.23 3.87 -6.38
CA VAL A 103 -7.25 2.43 -6.61
C VAL A 103 -6.94 1.73 -5.29
N LEU A 104 -7.94 1.04 -4.75
CA LEU A 104 -7.81 0.18 -3.60
C LEU A 104 -7.42 -1.22 -4.08
N VAL A 105 -6.27 -1.71 -3.66
CA VAL A 105 -5.75 -3.03 -4.03
C VAL A 105 -5.77 -3.92 -2.80
N ILE A 106 -6.58 -4.98 -2.86
CA ILE A 106 -6.71 -5.97 -1.78
C ILE A 106 -6.52 -7.38 -2.32
N ASN A 107 -6.25 -8.33 -1.43
CA ASN A 107 -6.36 -9.76 -1.67
C ASN A 107 -7.49 -10.37 -0.81
N THR A 108 -7.77 -11.66 -1.01
CA THR A 108 -8.84 -12.35 -0.29
C THR A 108 -8.62 -12.38 1.23
N ASP A 109 -7.37 -12.55 1.70
CA ASP A 109 -7.04 -12.64 3.13
C ASP A 109 -7.25 -11.30 3.84
N ASP A 110 -7.14 -10.17 3.14
CA ASP A 110 -7.33 -8.85 3.72
C ASP A 110 -8.75 -8.64 4.26
N LEU A 111 -9.76 -9.31 3.67
CA LEU A 111 -11.14 -9.29 4.16
C LEU A 111 -11.29 -9.97 5.53
N PHE A 112 -10.39 -10.90 5.88
CA PHE A 112 -10.38 -11.62 7.15
C PHE A 112 -9.37 -11.05 8.15
N GLY A 113 -8.63 -10.00 7.74
CA GLY A 113 -7.60 -9.35 8.52
C GLY A 113 -8.13 -8.76 9.84
N THR A 114 -7.28 -8.77 10.86
CA THR A 114 -7.60 -8.24 12.19
C THR A 114 -7.44 -6.73 12.28
N ALA A 115 -7.87 -6.13 13.39
CA ALA A 115 -7.70 -4.70 13.62
C ALA A 115 -6.22 -4.31 13.51
N PRO A 116 -5.91 -3.13 12.92
CA PRO A 116 -4.56 -2.58 12.91
C PRO A 116 -3.93 -2.59 14.31
N THR A 117 -2.69 -3.05 14.40
CA THR A 117 -1.95 -3.12 15.67
C THR A 117 -0.49 -2.71 15.51
N SER A 118 0.05 -2.07 16.53
CA SER A 118 1.48 -1.72 16.61
C SER A 118 2.32 -2.78 17.35
N VAL A 119 1.70 -3.84 17.89
CA VAL A 119 2.38 -4.89 18.65
C VAL A 119 3.65 -5.45 17.97
N PRO A 120 3.69 -5.74 16.66
CA PRO A 120 4.91 -6.25 16.03
C PRO A 120 5.99 -5.19 15.79
N VAL A 121 5.67 -3.89 15.92
CA VAL A 121 6.61 -2.80 15.59
C VAL A 121 7.74 -2.75 16.63
N GLY A 122 8.98 -2.81 16.14
CA GLY A 122 10.20 -2.90 16.94
C GLY A 122 10.48 -4.30 17.49
N ARG A 123 9.62 -5.29 17.23
CA ARG A 123 9.75 -6.68 17.74
C ARG A 123 9.91 -7.69 16.62
N ASP A 124 9.22 -7.49 15.50
CA ASP A 124 9.35 -8.30 14.29
C ASP A 124 10.45 -7.73 13.38
N ARG A 125 11.28 -8.63 12.83
CA ARG A 125 12.38 -8.36 11.90
C ARG A 125 11.98 -7.57 10.65
N PHE A 126 10.71 -7.61 10.25
CA PHE A 126 10.17 -6.87 9.10
C PHE A 126 9.53 -5.54 9.47
N TYR A 127 9.34 -5.25 10.77
CA TYR A 127 8.69 -4.05 11.27
C TYR A 127 9.59 -3.29 12.26
N PRO A 128 10.79 -2.82 11.84
CA PRO A 128 11.67 -2.09 12.74
C PRO A 128 11.06 -0.76 13.17
N SER A 129 11.20 -0.38 14.45
CA SER A 129 10.75 0.92 14.96
C SER A 129 11.71 2.07 14.60
N HIS A 130 12.95 1.74 14.23
CA HIS A 130 14.00 2.70 13.89
C HIS A 130 14.86 2.14 12.75
N LYS A 131 15.53 3.03 12.01
CA LYS A 131 16.50 2.62 10.99
C LYS A 131 17.66 1.83 11.65
N PRO A 132 18.02 0.64 11.14
CA PRO A 132 19.17 -0.08 11.64
C PRO A 132 20.46 0.76 11.51
N PRO A 133 21.34 0.75 12.53
CA PRO A 133 22.55 1.57 12.51
C PRO A 133 23.55 1.12 11.44
N LEU A 134 23.54 -0.17 11.08
CA LEU A 134 24.42 -0.75 10.05
C LEU A 134 23.63 -1.71 9.15
N ALA A 135 24.04 -1.79 7.88
CA ALA A 135 23.45 -2.71 6.90
C ALA A 135 23.64 -4.19 7.28
N ILE A 136 24.78 -4.54 7.89
CA ILE A 136 25.05 -5.90 8.37
C ILE A 136 24.10 -6.28 9.51
N ILE A 137 23.83 -5.36 10.44
CA ILE A 137 22.86 -5.58 11.52
C ILE A 137 21.47 -5.81 10.91
N GLU A 138 21.04 -4.98 9.96
CA GLU A 138 19.79 -5.20 9.24
C GLU A 138 19.72 -6.59 8.61
N ALA A 139 20.78 -7.05 7.94
CA ALA A 139 20.83 -8.37 7.33
C ALA A 139 20.69 -9.49 8.37
N ILE A 140 21.45 -9.45 9.47
CA ILE A 140 21.38 -10.46 10.54
C ILE A 140 19.98 -10.49 11.17
N THR A 141 19.40 -9.33 11.46
CA THR A 141 18.04 -9.24 12.03
C THR A 141 17.00 -9.86 11.10
N ARG A 142 17.10 -9.63 9.78
CA ARG A 142 16.17 -10.21 8.79
C ARG A 142 16.23 -11.74 8.71
N PHE A 143 17.37 -12.35 9.01
CA PHE A 143 17.51 -13.83 9.05
C PHE A 143 17.26 -14.43 10.43
N SER A 144 17.13 -13.60 11.47
CA SER A 144 16.83 -14.08 12.82
C SER A 144 15.43 -14.67 12.89
N ARG A 145 15.26 -15.72 13.70
CA ARG A 145 13.93 -16.33 13.91
C ARG A 145 13.03 -15.34 14.63
N TYR A 146 11.83 -15.14 14.09
CA TYR A 146 10.79 -14.35 14.73
C TYR A 146 9.92 -15.24 15.60
N GLN A 147 9.66 -14.80 16.83
CA GLN A 147 8.63 -15.36 17.69
C GLN A 147 7.61 -14.26 17.98
N PRO A 148 6.34 -14.44 17.59
CA PRO A 148 5.31 -13.47 17.88
C PRO A 148 5.20 -13.21 19.38
N PRO A 149 5.12 -11.94 19.81
CA PRO A 149 4.94 -11.64 21.23
C PRO A 149 3.55 -12.13 21.69
N PRO A 150 3.38 -12.58 22.95
CA PRO A 150 2.13 -13.16 23.45
C PRO A 150 0.88 -12.28 23.22
N GLU A 151 1.05 -10.96 23.21
CA GLU A 151 0.01 -9.98 22.97
C GLU A 151 -0.65 -10.14 21.58
N MET A 152 0.06 -10.73 20.60
CA MET A 152 -0.54 -11.05 19.29
C MET A 152 -1.67 -12.07 19.40
N ALA A 153 -1.70 -12.92 20.43
CA ALA A 153 -2.80 -13.85 20.63
C ALA A 153 -4.13 -13.11 20.85
N ALA A 154 -4.11 -11.97 21.55
CA ALA A 154 -5.30 -11.15 21.75
C ALA A 154 -5.75 -10.47 20.44
N VAL A 155 -4.80 -9.97 19.64
CA VAL A 155 -5.09 -9.39 18.31
C VAL A 155 -5.72 -10.45 17.39
N ASN A 156 -5.11 -11.63 17.33
CA ASN A 156 -5.57 -12.73 16.50
C ASN A 156 -6.89 -13.33 16.99
N ALA A 157 -7.27 -13.09 18.24
CA ALA A 157 -8.54 -13.49 18.83
C ALA A 157 -9.64 -12.42 18.70
N GLU A 158 -9.46 -11.39 17.86
CA GLU A 158 -10.51 -10.40 17.58
C GLU A 158 -11.83 -11.10 17.25
N LYS A 159 -12.87 -10.81 18.04
CA LYS A 159 -14.21 -11.37 17.90
C LYS A 159 -15.06 -10.52 16.97
N GLY A 160 -16.16 -11.10 16.48
CA GLY A 160 -17.12 -10.43 15.61
C GLY A 160 -16.90 -10.71 14.13
N ASP A 161 -17.64 -9.99 13.29
CA ASP A 161 -17.61 -10.16 11.84
C ASP A 161 -16.44 -9.36 11.23
N ARG A 162 -15.27 -9.99 11.16
CA ARG A 162 -14.07 -9.37 10.55
C ARG A 162 -14.31 -8.97 9.10
N VAL A 163 -15.06 -9.78 8.36
CA VAL A 163 -15.41 -9.48 6.97
C VAL A 163 -16.26 -8.22 6.94
N GLY A 164 -17.30 -8.15 7.76
CA GLY A 164 -18.11 -6.94 7.94
C GLY A 164 -17.30 -5.70 8.29
N PHE A 165 -16.34 -5.79 9.23
CA PHE A 165 -15.49 -4.66 9.61
C PHE A 165 -14.59 -4.18 8.46
N ASN A 166 -14.02 -5.09 7.68
CA ASN A 166 -13.19 -4.72 6.53
C ASN A 166 -14.04 -4.19 5.36
N LEU A 167 -15.22 -4.75 5.11
CA LEU A 167 -16.18 -4.24 4.12
C LEU A 167 -16.68 -2.83 4.49
N GLU A 168 -16.97 -2.58 5.77
CA GLU A 168 -17.31 -1.25 6.26
C GLU A 168 -16.17 -0.25 6.00
N ALA A 169 -14.92 -0.67 6.18
CA ALA A 169 -13.76 0.17 5.89
C ALA A 169 -13.65 0.49 4.38
N ILE A 170 -13.88 -0.49 3.51
CA ILE A 170 -13.95 -0.26 2.05
C ILE A 170 -15.08 0.73 1.70
N GLY A 171 -16.25 0.57 2.33
CA GLY A 171 -17.38 1.50 2.16
C GLY A 171 -17.01 2.94 2.51
N LYS A 172 -16.35 3.14 3.67
CA LYS A 172 -15.88 4.47 4.10
C LYS A 172 -14.80 5.04 3.18
N ILE A 173 -13.91 4.21 2.65
CA ILE A 173 -12.95 4.65 1.63
C ILE A 173 -13.71 5.17 0.40
N GLN A 174 -14.70 4.42 -0.09
CA GLN A 174 -15.52 4.84 -1.23
C GLN A 174 -16.25 6.17 -0.96
N GLU A 175 -16.78 6.36 0.25
CA GLU A 175 -17.41 7.62 0.67
C GLU A 175 -16.43 8.80 0.61
N ILE A 176 -15.22 8.64 1.13
CA ILE A 176 -14.15 9.65 1.04
C ILE A 176 -13.85 10.00 -0.43
N VAL A 177 -13.77 8.98 -1.30
CA VAL A 177 -13.48 9.19 -2.73
C VAL A 177 -14.61 9.96 -3.43
N LYS A 178 -15.88 9.63 -3.11
CA LYS A 178 -17.05 10.35 -3.64
C LYS A 178 -17.11 11.81 -3.19
N GLN A 179 -16.71 12.11 -1.95
CA GLN A 179 -16.72 13.48 -1.42
C GLN A 179 -15.76 14.42 -2.16
N ILE A 180 -14.73 13.88 -2.81
CA ILE A 180 -13.75 14.66 -3.58
C ILE A 180 -13.98 14.58 -5.10
N ASP A 181 -15.13 14.02 -5.54
CA ASP A 181 -15.47 13.80 -6.95
C ASP A 181 -14.39 13.03 -7.74
N ALA A 182 -13.75 12.06 -7.09
CA ALA A 182 -12.73 11.21 -7.70
C ALA A 182 -13.31 9.85 -8.13
N GLN A 183 -12.60 9.18 -9.03
CA GLN A 183 -12.93 7.81 -9.46
C GLN A 183 -12.39 6.80 -8.45
N PHE A 184 -13.23 5.83 -8.08
CA PHE A 184 -12.86 4.74 -7.19
C PHE A 184 -12.76 3.42 -7.96
N PHE A 185 -11.62 2.75 -7.88
CA PHE A 185 -11.42 1.40 -8.39
C PHE A 185 -11.07 0.47 -7.24
N LEU A 186 -11.77 -0.66 -7.16
CA LEU A 186 -11.39 -1.78 -6.30
C LEU A 186 -10.77 -2.87 -7.16
N ALA A 187 -9.49 -3.16 -6.95
CA ALA A 187 -8.78 -4.25 -7.59
C ALA A 187 -8.54 -5.35 -6.56
N MET A 188 -9.02 -6.56 -6.85
CA MET A 188 -8.81 -7.72 -6.00
C MET A 188 -7.87 -8.70 -6.68
N THR A 189 -6.80 -9.09 -6.01
CA THR A 189 -5.84 -10.09 -6.50
C THR A 189 -6.09 -11.43 -5.83
N PRO A 190 -6.21 -12.53 -6.59
CA PRO A 190 -6.33 -13.84 -5.98
C PRO A 190 -5.00 -14.26 -5.35
N LEU A 191 -5.09 -15.08 -4.32
CA LEU A 191 -3.96 -15.72 -3.67
C LEU A 191 -3.52 -16.91 -4.53
N LEU A 192 -2.23 -17.27 -4.48
CA LEU A 192 -1.71 -18.36 -5.33
C LEU A 192 -2.50 -19.69 -5.17
N ARG A 193 -2.98 -19.96 -3.94
CA ARG A 193 -3.82 -21.14 -3.62
C ARG A 193 -5.21 -21.11 -4.26
N GLU A 194 -5.63 -19.98 -4.79
CA GLU A 194 -6.92 -19.76 -5.45
C GLU A 194 -6.79 -19.83 -6.98
N VAL A 195 -5.59 -20.02 -7.54
CA VAL A 195 -5.34 -19.99 -8.99
C VAL A 195 -4.84 -21.34 -9.55
N GLY A 196 -5.00 -22.43 -8.79
CA GLY A 196 -4.61 -23.81 -9.16
C GLY A 196 -5.77 -24.81 -9.10
N GLU A 197 -5.58 -26.04 -9.58
CA GLU A 197 -6.68 -27.02 -9.65
C GLU A 197 -7.15 -27.58 -8.28
N PRO A 198 -8.47 -27.82 -8.10
CA PRO A 198 -9.56 -27.31 -8.94
C PRO A 198 -9.69 -25.82 -8.63
N GLY A 199 -9.48 -24.97 -9.64
CA GLY A 199 -9.60 -23.53 -9.43
C GLY A 199 -11.02 -23.17 -8.98
N PRO A 200 -11.28 -21.90 -8.63
CA PRO A 200 -12.64 -21.42 -8.45
C PRO A 200 -13.53 -21.75 -9.66
#